data_AF-G2FVQ4-F1
#
_entry.id   AF-G2FVQ4-F1
#
_cell.length_a   1.000
_cell.length_b   1.000
_cell.length_c   1.000
_cell.angle_alpha   90.00
_cell.angle_beta   90.00
_cell.angle_gamma   90.00
#
_symmetry.space_group_name_H-M   'P 1'
#
loop_
_entity.id
_entity.type
_entity.pdbx_description
1 polymer ?
#
loop_
_entity_poly.entity_id
_entity_poly.type
_entity_poly.pdbx_seq_one_letter_code
_entity_poly.pdbx_strand_id
1 'polypeptide(L)'
;MFDQTIDPIDSCGCGDTGYLTTRTVPIDLAHGVGRIDKVPVYHCRSTDCQEFTLPPLVSRRLEDIAEEMEKVQATEAVYTWESHQTQSSEPLKRTNDQTHLQAFTLQFSGREYADAHVVLIVPGQAIFFQSRLEDTEYYVLLYEANTRIEGIWFSFLKFYYEEPEFTYEDFLEWSDEGHLKELGRIPLDEVEDTLIGEFGEC
;
A
#
# COMPACT_ATOMS: atom_id res chain seq x y z
N MET A 1 14.33 -21.26 25.60
CA MET A 1 12.91 -21.53 25.36
C MET A 1 12.24 -20.21 25.06
N PHE A 2 12.26 -19.82 23.79
CA PHE A 2 11.41 -18.82 23.15
C PHE A 2 11.50 -19.16 21.66
N ASP A 3 10.70 -20.14 21.23
CA ASP A 3 10.31 -20.26 19.82
C ASP A 3 9.37 -19.09 19.57
N GLN A 4 9.91 -17.99 19.06
CA GLN A 4 9.12 -16.99 18.36
C GLN A 4 9.49 -17.09 16.89
N THR A 5 9.17 -18.24 16.29
CA THR A 5 8.89 -18.26 14.86
C THR A 5 7.71 -17.32 14.64
N ILE A 6 7.96 -16.22 13.94
CA ILE A 6 6.93 -15.32 13.42
C ILE A 6 6.29 -16.06 12.25
N ASP A 7 5.53 -17.11 12.57
CA ASP A 7 4.70 -17.79 11.59
C ASP A 7 3.40 -16.97 11.46
N PRO A 8 2.99 -16.59 10.24
CA PRO A 8 1.69 -15.97 10.03
C PRO A 8 0.62 -17.03 10.33
N ILE A 9 -0.05 -16.91 11.48
CA ILE A 9 -1.16 -17.79 11.83
C ILE A 9 -2.45 -17.06 11.49
N ASP A 10 -3.15 -17.53 10.46
CA ASP A 10 -4.55 -17.23 10.23
C ASP A 10 -5.39 -17.86 11.35
N SER A 11 -5.59 -17.12 12.45
CA SER A 11 -6.30 -17.60 13.64
C SER A 11 -7.74 -17.07 13.73
N CYS A 12 -8.09 -16.01 13.00
CA CYS A 12 -9.47 -15.50 13.00
C CYS A 12 -10.46 -16.46 12.31
N GLY A 13 -9.99 -17.31 11.39
CA GLY A 13 -10.84 -18.18 10.57
C GLY A 13 -11.87 -17.40 9.74
N CYS A 14 -11.59 -16.12 9.50
CA CYS A 14 -12.50 -15.19 8.85
C CYS A 14 -12.33 -15.17 7.32
N GLY A 15 -11.24 -15.73 6.81
CA GLY A 15 -10.98 -15.87 5.37
C GLY A 15 -10.82 -14.54 4.64
N ASP A 16 -10.54 -13.45 5.36
CA ASP A 16 -10.49 -12.08 4.86
C ASP A 16 -9.04 -11.61 4.71
N THR A 17 -8.61 -11.37 3.47
CA THR A 17 -7.34 -10.72 3.14
C THR A 17 -7.48 -9.19 3.33
N GLY A 18 -7.85 -8.75 4.54
CA GLY A 18 -8.55 -7.47 4.79
C GLY A 18 -8.10 -6.24 3.98
N TYR A 19 -7.09 -5.49 4.43
CA TYR A 19 -6.53 -4.35 3.69
C TYR A 19 -5.06 -4.08 4.05
N LEU A 20 -4.30 -3.50 3.13
CA LEU A 20 -2.91 -3.12 3.38
C LEU A 20 -2.87 -1.86 4.28
N THR A 21 -2.30 -1.99 5.47
CA THR A 21 -2.01 -0.89 6.40
C THR A 21 -0.52 -0.88 6.72
N THR A 22 -0.08 0.05 7.55
CA THR A 22 1.32 0.10 7.99
C THR A 22 1.45 -0.10 9.49
N ARG A 23 2.43 -0.89 9.93
CA ARG A 23 2.80 -1.05 11.35
C ARG A 23 4.29 -0.85 11.59
N THR A 24 4.64 -0.55 12.83
CA THR A 24 6.01 -0.69 13.30
C THR A 24 6.26 -2.14 13.69
N VAL A 25 7.26 -2.76 13.07
CA VAL A 25 7.63 -4.16 13.31
C VAL A 25 8.98 -4.20 14.03
N PRO A 26 9.09 -4.90 15.18
CA PRO A 26 10.39 -5.14 15.80
C PRO A 26 11.19 -6.15 14.97
N ILE A 27 12.51 -5.98 14.93
CA ILE A 27 13.40 -6.88 14.20
C ILE A 27 14.62 -7.23 15.04
N ASP A 28 15.02 -8.49 14.99
CA ASP A 28 16.23 -8.96 15.68
C ASP A 28 17.47 -8.61 14.87
N LEU A 29 18.42 -7.93 15.49
CA LEU A 29 19.71 -7.55 14.92
C LEU A 29 20.84 -8.10 15.79
N ALA A 30 22.03 -8.28 15.21
CA ALA A 30 23.20 -8.75 15.95
C ALA A 30 23.57 -7.88 17.17
N HIS A 31 23.23 -6.58 17.15
CA HIS A 31 23.47 -5.62 18.24
C HIS A 31 22.27 -5.39 19.18
N GLY A 32 21.18 -6.16 19.03
CA GLY A 32 20.00 -6.07 19.87
C GLY A 32 18.70 -6.00 19.06
N VAL A 33 17.64 -5.49 19.67
CA VAL A 33 16.34 -5.35 19.00
C VAL A 33 16.25 -3.99 18.32
N GLY A 34 15.99 -3.99 17.01
CA GLY A 34 15.68 -2.81 16.22
C GLY A 34 14.17 -2.67 15.96
N ARG A 35 13.77 -1.57 15.33
CA ARG A 35 12.41 -1.36 14.82
C ARG A 35 12.42 -0.83 13.40
N ILE A 36 11.48 -1.33 12.59
CA ILE A 36 11.21 -0.82 11.25
C ILE A 36 9.80 -0.23 11.26
N ASP A 37 9.71 1.07 11.01
CA ASP A 37 8.45 1.80 10.94
C ASP A 37 7.82 1.68 9.55
N LYS A 38 6.49 1.87 9.49
CA LYS A 38 5.70 1.90 8.25
C LYS A 38 5.73 0.60 7.40
N VAL A 39 5.90 -0.56 8.04
CA VAL A 39 5.89 -1.86 7.36
C VAL A 39 4.49 -2.19 6.84
N PRO A 40 4.32 -2.44 5.53
CA PRO A 40 3.04 -2.82 4.95
C PRO A 40 2.61 -4.20 5.45
N VAL A 41 1.39 -4.28 5.97
CA VAL A 41 0.80 -5.51 6.49
C VAL A 41 -0.64 -5.60 6.03
N TYR A 42 -1.11 -6.81 5.70
CA TYR A 42 -2.53 -7.08 5.59
C TYR A 42 -3.13 -7.09 6.99
N HIS A 43 -4.15 -6.27 7.22
CA HIS A 43 -4.91 -6.24 8.46
C HIS A 43 -6.34 -6.69 8.20
N CYS A 44 -6.88 -7.52 9.09
CA CYS A 44 -8.26 -7.98 9.01
C CYS A 44 -9.23 -6.78 9.13
N ARG A 45 -10.36 -6.82 8.41
CA ARG A 45 -11.39 -5.76 8.48
C ARG A 45 -12.18 -5.75 9.80
N SER A 46 -12.03 -6.78 10.63
CA SER A 46 -12.62 -6.81 11.97
C SER A 46 -11.87 -5.88 12.93
N THR A 47 -12.58 -4.91 13.52
CA THR A 47 -12.02 -3.99 14.53
C THR A 47 -11.53 -4.70 15.79
N ASP A 48 -11.99 -5.93 16.03
CA ASP A 48 -11.63 -6.74 17.18
C ASP A 48 -10.43 -7.65 16.90
N CYS A 49 -9.96 -7.70 15.64
CA CYS A 49 -8.83 -8.52 15.22
C CYS A 49 -7.56 -7.67 15.20
N GLN A 50 -6.63 -7.91 16.13
CA GLN A 50 -5.33 -7.25 16.15
C GLN A 50 -4.28 -7.92 15.25
N GLU A 51 -4.65 -9.02 14.61
CA GLU A 51 -3.80 -9.86 13.78
C GLU A 51 -3.45 -9.16 12.46
N PHE A 52 -2.29 -9.50 11.93
CA PHE A 52 -1.83 -8.99 10.65
C PHE A 52 -0.98 -10.06 9.96
N THR A 53 -0.99 -10.03 8.64
CA THR A 53 -0.17 -10.89 7.80
C THR A 53 0.81 -10.03 7.03
N LEU A 54 2.08 -10.42 7.00
CA LEU A 54 3.06 -9.78 6.15
C LEU A 54 2.93 -10.35 4.73
N PRO A 55 2.78 -9.50 3.70
CA PRO A 55 2.95 -9.95 2.32
C PRO A 55 4.32 -10.64 2.18
N PRO A 56 4.44 -11.79 1.50
CA PRO A 56 5.70 -12.51 1.36
C PRO A 56 6.86 -11.65 0.85
N LEU A 57 6.56 -10.68 -0.02
CA LEU A 57 7.54 -9.75 -0.57
C LEU A 57 8.00 -8.70 0.45
N VAL A 58 7.11 -8.27 1.34
CA VAL A 58 7.45 -7.40 2.48
C VAL A 58 8.37 -8.14 3.43
N SER A 59 8.08 -9.42 3.75
CA SER A 59 8.94 -10.23 4.60
C SER A 59 10.37 -10.33 4.07
N ARG A 60 10.53 -10.59 2.77
CA ARG A 60 11.86 -10.58 2.12
C ARG A 60 12.54 -9.23 2.21
N ARG A 61 11.82 -8.13 1.98
CA ARG A 61 12.39 -6.78 2.05
C ARG A 61 12.77 -6.38 3.48
N LEU A 62 12.05 -6.85 4.50
CA LEU A 62 12.43 -6.63 5.89
C LEU A 62 13.79 -7.25 6.22
N GLU A 63 14.11 -8.42 5.68
CA GLU A 63 15.42 -9.05 5.82
C GLU A 63 16.52 -8.16 5.22
N ASP A 64 16.32 -7.62 4.02
CA ASP A 64 17.28 -6.70 3.41
C ASP A 64 17.49 -5.43 4.25
N ILE A 65 16.40 -4.84 4.77
CA ILE A 65 16.46 -3.66 5.64
C ILE A 65 17.21 -4.00 6.94
N ALA A 66 16.97 -5.19 7.51
CA ALA A 66 17.69 -5.66 8.68
C ALA A 66 19.20 -5.72 8.42
N GLU A 67 19.63 -6.31 7.30
CA GLU A 67 21.04 -6.36 6.92
C GLU A 67 21.64 -4.96 6.74
N GLU A 68 20.89 -4.04 6.12
CA GLU A 68 21.30 -2.64 5.98
C GLU A 68 21.48 -1.98 7.36
N MET A 69 20.53 -2.17 8.28
CA MET A 69 20.59 -1.68 9.66
C MET A 69 21.79 -2.24 10.42
N GLU A 70 22.11 -3.53 10.24
CA GLU A 70 23.30 -4.15 10.85
C GLU A 70 24.60 -3.52 10.33
N LYS A 71 24.71 -3.30 9.01
CA LYS A 71 25.89 -2.69 8.39
C LYS A 71 26.19 -1.30 8.94
N VAL A 72 25.15 -0.52 9.26
CA VAL A 72 25.30 0.84 9.78
C VAL A 72 25.09 0.97 11.29
N GLN A 73 24.89 -0.15 12.00
CA GLN A 73 24.55 -0.19 13.43
C GLN A 73 23.33 0.66 13.81
N ALA A 74 22.34 0.76 12.91
CA ALA A 74 21.09 1.46 13.18
C ALA A 74 20.15 0.59 14.03
N THR A 75 19.37 1.23 14.90
CA THR A 75 18.30 0.59 15.69
C THR A 75 16.91 0.94 15.18
N GLU A 76 16.81 1.88 14.25
CA GLU A 76 15.56 2.38 13.70
C GLU A 76 15.69 2.53 12.18
N ALA A 77 14.68 2.09 11.44
CA ALA A 77 14.56 2.29 10.00
C ALA A 77 13.09 2.53 9.62
N VAL A 78 12.87 3.04 8.41
CA VAL A 78 11.52 3.13 7.81
C VAL A 78 11.49 2.18 6.63
N TYR A 79 10.40 1.43 6.50
CA TYR A 79 10.23 0.49 5.40
C TYR A 79 10.22 1.25 4.06
N THR A 80 11.09 0.81 3.15
CA THR A 80 11.12 1.27 1.76
C THR A 80 10.97 0.09 0.82
N TRP A 81 10.13 0.25 -0.19
CA TRP A 81 9.91 -0.75 -1.23
C TRP A 81 11.16 -1.01 -2.10
N GLU A 82 12.02 0.00 -2.25
CA GLU A 82 13.27 -0.10 -3.01
C GLU A 82 14.47 -0.35 -2.09
N SER A 83 15.37 -1.25 -2.50
CA SER A 83 16.71 -1.34 -1.94
C SER A 83 17.51 -0.11 -2.36
N HIS A 84 18.10 0.60 -1.39
CA HIS A 84 18.87 1.81 -1.66
C HIS A 84 20.20 1.45 -2.35
N GLN A 85 20.15 1.10 -3.65
CA GLN A 85 21.31 1.08 -4.53
C GLN A 85 21.36 2.28 -5.49
N THR A 86 20.36 3.14 -5.52
CA THR A 86 20.41 4.40 -6.29
C THR A 86 20.51 5.61 -5.37
N GLN A 87 21.74 6.08 -5.21
CA GLN A 87 22.07 7.37 -4.61
C GLN A 87 21.27 8.48 -5.31
N SER A 88 20.40 9.17 -4.57
CA SER A 88 19.83 10.45 -4.99
C SER A 88 19.97 11.45 -3.85
N SER A 89 20.69 12.53 -4.12
CA SER A 89 21.29 13.47 -3.18
C SER A 89 20.33 14.50 -2.55
N GLU A 90 19.03 14.24 -2.51
CA GLU A 90 18.04 15.18 -1.94
C GLU A 90 17.04 14.47 -1.00
N PRO A 91 17.41 14.16 0.26
CA PRO A 91 16.61 13.29 1.13
C PRO A 91 15.45 13.99 1.84
N LEU A 92 15.49 15.32 2.01
CA LEU A 92 14.65 16.03 3.00
C LEU A 92 13.34 16.61 2.44
N LYS A 93 13.24 16.89 1.14
CA LYS A 93 11.97 17.30 0.50
C LYS A 93 11.10 16.10 0.12
N ARG A 94 11.73 15.04 -0.41
CA ARG A 94 11.02 13.80 -0.81
C ARG A 94 10.34 13.10 0.37
N THR A 95 10.92 13.13 1.56
CA THR A 95 10.35 12.47 2.76
C THR A 95 9.06 13.11 3.27
N ASN A 96 8.93 14.44 3.14
CA ASN A 96 7.74 15.15 3.63
C ASN A 96 6.55 14.95 2.69
N ASP A 97 6.77 15.10 1.38
CA ASP A 97 5.74 14.88 0.35
C ASP A 97 5.29 13.41 0.32
N GLN A 98 6.22 12.46 0.48
CA GLN A 98 5.88 11.03 0.63
C GLN A 98 5.05 10.75 1.89
N THR A 99 5.30 11.45 2.99
CA THR A 99 4.52 11.25 4.24
C THR A 99 3.10 11.78 4.09
N HIS A 100 2.92 12.94 3.44
CA HIS A 100 1.58 13.48 3.14
C HIS A 100 0.81 12.59 2.18
N LEU A 101 1.45 12.12 1.12
CA LEU A 101 0.83 11.25 0.13
C LEU A 101 0.44 9.88 0.72
N GLN A 102 1.30 9.30 1.56
CA GLN A 102 0.98 8.08 2.31
C GLN A 102 -0.24 8.28 3.20
N ALA A 103 -0.27 9.33 4.01
CA ALA A 103 -1.40 9.64 4.89
C ALA A 103 -2.70 9.85 4.10
N PHE A 104 -2.61 10.56 2.97
CA PHE A 104 -3.74 10.75 2.06
C PHE A 104 -4.27 9.41 1.53
N THR A 105 -3.43 8.57 0.94
CA THR A 105 -3.88 7.27 0.41
C THR A 105 -4.50 6.37 1.47
N LEU A 106 -3.95 6.36 2.69
CA LEU A 106 -4.44 5.55 3.79
C LEU A 106 -5.81 6.00 4.32
N GLN A 107 -6.22 7.26 4.10
CA GLN A 107 -7.53 7.74 4.53
C GLN A 107 -8.70 7.05 3.80
N PHE A 108 -8.42 6.43 2.65
CA PHE A 108 -9.38 5.65 1.87
C PHE A 108 -9.58 4.22 2.39
N SER A 109 -8.89 3.84 3.46
CA SER A 109 -9.04 2.51 4.06
C SER A 109 -10.50 2.27 4.50
N GLY A 110 -11.09 1.18 4.00
CA GLY A 110 -12.48 0.83 4.28
C GLY A 110 -13.51 1.82 3.69
N ARG A 111 -13.12 2.69 2.75
CA ARG A 111 -14.04 3.62 2.09
C ARG A 111 -14.97 2.86 1.16
N GLU A 112 -16.24 3.20 1.23
CA GLU A 112 -17.29 2.70 0.36
C GLU A 112 -17.94 3.86 -0.39
N TYR A 113 -18.36 3.58 -1.62
CA TYR A 113 -19.17 4.43 -2.47
C TYR A 113 -20.42 3.66 -2.90
N ALA A 114 -21.40 4.34 -3.50
CA ALA A 114 -22.62 3.67 -3.93
C ALA A 114 -22.32 2.52 -4.90
N ASP A 115 -21.44 2.77 -5.88
CA ASP A 115 -21.14 1.86 -6.98
C ASP A 115 -19.74 1.22 -6.91
N ALA A 116 -18.93 1.51 -5.89
CA ALA A 116 -17.60 0.91 -5.74
C ALA A 116 -17.15 0.84 -4.27
N HIS A 117 -16.13 0.02 -3.99
CA HIS A 117 -15.50 -0.01 -2.67
C HIS A 117 -14.00 -0.22 -2.79
N VAL A 118 -13.24 0.29 -1.81
CA VAL A 118 -11.78 0.15 -1.78
C VAL A 118 -11.40 -1.28 -1.41
N VAL A 119 -10.56 -1.90 -2.25
CA VAL A 119 -10.09 -3.29 -2.07
C VAL A 119 -8.62 -3.37 -1.70
N LEU A 120 -7.78 -2.45 -2.21
CA LEU A 120 -6.35 -2.43 -1.92
C LEU A 120 -5.84 -0.98 -1.92
N ILE A 121 -4.93 -0.67 -1.00
CA ILE A 121 -4.22 0.60 -0.96
C ILE A 121 -2.73 0.28 -0.97
N VAL A 122 -1.98 0.91 -1.87
CA VAL A 122 -0.52 0.92 -1.84
C VAL A 122 -0.09 2.31 -1.35
N PRO A 123 0.35 2.44 -0.08
CA PRO A 123 0.56 3.74 0.55
C PRO A 123 1.52 4.63 -0.25
N GLY A 124 1.03 5.82 -0.62
CA GLY A 124 1.78 6.80 -1.40
C GLY A 124 1.92 6.46 -2.89
N GLN A 125 1.21 5.45 -3.39
CA GLN A 125 1.32 5.00 -4.78
C GLN A 125 -0.05 4.81 -5.44
N ALA A 126 -0.92 3.97 -4.89
CA ALA A 126 -2.14 3.58 -5.57
C ALA A 126 -3.31 3.32 -4.61
N ILE A 127 -4.55 3.52 -5.09
CA ILE A 127 -5.79 3.10 -4.42
C ILE A 127 -6.61 2.32 -5.45
N PHE A 128 -6.93 1.08 -5.13
CA PHE A 128 -7.73 0.19 -5.96
C PHE A 128 -9.16 0.10 -5.44
N PHE A 129 -10.10 0.17 -6.38
CA PHE A 129 -11.52 0.05 -6.13
C PHE A 129 -12.08 -1.10 -6.96
N GLN A 130 -13.00 -1.85 -6.39
CA GLN A 130 -13.80 -2.83 -7.11
C GLN A 130 -15.22 -2.29 -7.26
N SER A 131 -15.74 -2.39 -8.49
CA SER A 131 -17.12 -2.04 -8.82
C SER A 131 -18.11 -2.92 -8.06
N ARG A 132 -19.22 -2.33 -7.64
CA ARG A 132 -20.40 -3.05 -7.09
C ARG A 132 -21.39 -3.43 -8.18
N LEU A 133 -21.19 -2.91 -9.39
CA LEU A 133 -22.04 -3.17 -10.55
C LEU A 133 -21.56 -4.40 -11.34
N GLU A 134 -20.25 -4.63 -11.38
CA GLU A 134 -19.62 -5.75 -12.09
C GLU A 134 -18.38 -6.25 -11.32
N ASP A 135 -18.38 -7.51 -10.88
CA ASP A 135 -17.35 -8.07 -9.98
C ASP A 135 -15.94 -8.10 -10.59
N THR A 136 -15.84 -8.14 -11.93
CA THR A 136 -14.58 -8.16 -12.67
C THR A 136 -14.06 -6.77 -13.01
N GLU A 137 -14.80 -5.73 -12.64
CA GLU A 137 -14.50 -4.36 -13.01
C GLU A 137 -13.79 -3.63 -11.87
N TYR A 138 -12.59 -3.14 -12.17
CA TYR A 138 -11.72 -2.49 -11.21
C TYR A 138 -11.31 -1.10 -11.69
N TYR A 139 -11.02 -0.26 -10.71
CA TYR A 139 -10.55 1.09 -10.91
C TYR A 139 -9.32 1.34 -10.05
N VAL A 140 -8.43 2.22 -10.49
CA VAL A 140 -7.24 2.60 -9.73
C VAL A 140 -6.98 4.09 -9.83
N LEU A 141 -6.69 4.70 -8.69
CA LEU A 141 -6.03 6.00 -8.61
C LEU A 141 -4.54 5.77 -8.42
N LEU A 142 -3.74 6.10 -9.44
CA LEU A 142 -2.29 5.92 -9.45
C LEU A 142 -1.59 7.28 -9.36
N TYR A 143 -0.74 7.47 -8.35
CA TYR A 143 0.02 8.70 -8.20
C TYR A 143 1.00 8.92 -9.36
N GLU A 144 0.94 10.09 -9.99
CA GLU A 144 1.89 10.51 -11.03
C GLU A 144 3.06 11.29 -10.41
N ALA A 145 4.23 10.67 -10.34
CA ALA A 145 5.47 11.33 -9.89
C ALA A 145 6.05 12.33 -10.92
N ASN A 146 5.25 12.81 -11.88
CA ASN A 146 5.73 13.59 -13.02
C ASN A 146 6.24 14.98 -12.59
N THR A 147 7.55 15.19 -12.70
CA THR A 147 8.25 16.40 -12.26
C THR A 147 8.00 17.64 -13.11
N ARG A 148 7.20 17.54 -14.18
CA ARG A 148 6.93 18.64 -15.12
C ARG A 148 5.68 19.46 -14.80
N ILE A 149 4.83 18.98 -13.90
CA ILE A 149 3.57 19.63 -13.52
C ILE A 149 3.65 19.94 -12.03
N GLU A 150 3.31 21.16 -11.64
CA GLU A 150 3.26 21.56 -10.23
C GLU A 150 2.04 20.91 -9.55
N GLY A 151 2.22 20.43 -8.31
CA GLY A 151 1.17 19.77 -7.53
C GLY A 151 1.25 18.24 -7.52
N ILE A 152 0.31 17.61 -6.80
CA ILE A 152 0.16 16.16 -6.70
C ILE A 152 -1.01 15.74 -7.59
N TRP A 153 -0.77 14.76 -8.45
CA TRP A 153 -1.70 14.32 -9.48
C TRP A 153 -1.88 12.80 -9.42
N PHE A 154 -3.08 12.33 -9.76
CA PHE A 154 -3.40 10.93 -9.89
C PHE A 154 -3.95 10.64 -11.30
N SER A 155 -3.46 9.58 -11.93
CA SER A 155 -4.15 8.97 -13.06
C SER A 155 -5.31 8.14 -12.52
N PHE A 156 -6.50 8.34 -13.04
CA PHE A 156 -7.66 7.52 -12.73
C PHE A 156 -7.91 6.56 -13.89
N LEU A 157 -7.74 5.27 -13.63
CA LEU A 157 -7.76 4.22 -14.64
C LEU A 157 -8.84 3.20 -14.32
N LYS A 158 -9.35 2.55 -15.36
CA LYS A 158 -10.27 1.42 -15.29
C LYS A 158 -9.66 0.20 -15.98
N PHE A 159 -9.84 -0.97 -15.39
CA PHE A 159 -9.42 -2.25 -15.97
C PHE A 159 -10.38 -3.37 -15.59
N TYR A 160 -10.20 -4.53 -16.22
CA TYR A 160 -10.94 -5.75 -15.91
C TYR A 160 -9.99 -6.81 -15.38
N TYR A 161 -10.40 -7.52 -14.34
CA TYR A 161 -9.62 -8.55 -13.68
C TYR A 161 -10.55 -9.71 -13.29
N GLU A 162 -10.16 -10.93 -13.66
CA GLU A 162 -11.04 -12.10 -13.57
C GLU A 162 -11.01 -12.79 -12.19
N GLU A 163 -9.97 -12.54 -11.38
CA GLU A 163 -9.86 -13.17 -10.06
C GLU A 163 -10.65 -12.38 -9.00
N PRO A 164 -11.18 -13.07 -7.97
CA PRO A 164 -12.09 -12.46 -7.00
C PRO A 164 -11.41 -11.49 -6.03
N GLU A 165 -10.09 -11.58 -5.85
CA GLU A 165 -9.32 -10.75 -4.93
C GLU A 165 -8.12 -10.18 -5.67
N PHE A 166 -8.03 -8.85 -5.78
CA PHE A 166 -6.86 -8.18 -6.33
C PHE A 166 -5.85 -7.92 -5.22
N THR A 167 -4.73 -8.64 -5.24
CA THR A 167 -3.71 -8.63 -4.18
C THR A 167 -2.56 -7.67 -4.50
N TYR A 168 -1.66 -7.48 -3.53
CA TYR A 168 -0.43 -6.70 -3.76
C TYR A 168 0.51 -7.38 -4.77
N GLU A 169 0.54 -8.70 -4.79
CA GLU A 169 1.29 -9.48 -5.77
C GLU A 169 0.75 -9.21 -7.18
N ASP A 170 -0.57 -9.18 -7.33
CA ASP A 170 -1.21 -8.78 -8.59
C ASP A 170 -0.81 -7.37 -8.97
N PHE A 171 -0.76 -6.41 -8.04
CA PHE A 171 -0.28 -5.06 -8.33
C PHE A 171 1.17 -5.02 -8.86
N LEU A 172 2.07 -5.88 -8.37
CA LEU A 172 3.45 -5.91 -8.83
C LEU A 172 3.60 -6.49 -10.24
N GLU A 173 2.74 -7.44 -10.59
CA GLU A 173 2.67 -8.03 -11.93
C GLU A 173 1.78 -7.20 -12.88
N TRP A 174 0.88 -6.39 -12.31
CA TRP A 174 -0.02 -5.48 -13.00
C TRP A 174 0.82 -4.44 -13.72
N SER A 175 0.84 -4.60 -15.03
CA SER A 175 1.55 -3.71 -15.94
C SER A 175 0.55 -2.95 -16.79
N ASP A 176 0.94 -1.76 -17.22
CA ASP A 176 0.12 -0.89 -18.08
C ASP A 176 -0.24 -1.51 -19.45
N GLU A 177 0.24 -2.73 -19.76
CA GLU A 177 0.17 -3.35 -21.07
C GLU A 177 -1.16 -4.09 -21.35
N GLY A 178 -2.10 -4.13 -20.39
CA GLY A 178 -3.40 -4.81 -20.54
C GLY A 178 -4.60 -3.88 -20.34
N HIS A 179 -5.40 -3.66 -21.40
CA HIS A 179 -6.77 -3.10 -21.38
C HIS A 179 -7.11 -1.95 -20.41
N LEU A 180 -6.13 -1.12 -20.04
CA LEU A 180 -6.36 0.03 -19.18
C LEU A 180 -7.01 1.16 -19.96
N LYS A 181 -8.11 1.65 -19.42
CA LYS A 181 -8.77 2.86 -19.90
C LYS A 181 -8.49 3.99 -18.92
N GLU A 182 -7.68 4.97 -19.33
CA GLU A 182 -7.53 6.23 -18.59
C GLU A 182 -8.88 6.98 -18.64
N LEU A 183 -9.45 7.22 -17.47
CA LEU A 183 -10.68 8.00 -17.29
C LEU A 183 -10.35 9.49 -17.14
N GLY A 184 -9.21 9.80 -16.54
CA GLY A 184 -8.71 11.16 -16.45
C GLY A 184 -7.52 11.31 -15.52
N ARG A 185 -7.08 12.55 -15.35
CA ARG A 185 -6.04 12.96 -14.40
C ARG A 185 -6.65 13.92 -13.41
N ILE A 186 -6.46 13.64 -12.13
CA ILE A 186 -7.15 14.31 -11.04
C ILE A 186 -6.11 14.93 -10.12
N PRO A 187 -6.17 16.25 -9.83
CA PRO A 187 -5.33 16.85 -8.83
C PRO A 187 -5.79 16.40 -7.42
N LEU A 188 -4.85 16.33 -6.47
CA LEU A 188 -5.09 15.83 -5.10
C LEU A 188 -6.36 16.40 -4.44
N ASP A 189 -6.62 17.69 -4.62
CA ASP A 189 -7.74 18.43 -4.03
C ASP A 189 -9.11 18.12 -4.65
N GLU A 190 -9.15 17.50 -5.84
CA GLU A 190 -10.39 17.13 -6.54
C GLU A 190 -10.68 15.61 -6.48
N VAL A 191 -9.82 14.81 -5.83
CA VAL A 191 -9.94 13.34 -5.80
C VAL A 191 -11.28 12.90 -5.22
N GLU A 192 -11.65 13.40 -4.05
CA GLU A 192 -12.88 12.96 -3.38
C GLU A 192 -14.13 13.33 -4.20
N ASP A 193 -14.19 14.57 -4.70
CA ASP A 193 -15.31 15.05 -5.51
C ASP A 193 -15.44 14.25 -6.82
N THR A 194 -14.31 13.87 -7.42
CA THR A 194 -14.30 13.04 -8.63
C THR A 194 -14.77 11.61 -8.35
N LEU A 195 -14.31 11.00 -7.25
CA LEU A 195 -14.76 9.67 -6.84
C LEU A 195 -16.25 9.64 -6.50
N ILE A 196 -16.76 10.67 -5.81
CA ILE A 196 -18.19 10.84 -5.57
C ILE A 196 -18.97 11.01 -6.88
N GLY A 197 -18.43 11.79 -7.82
CA GLY A 197 -19.03 11.99 -9.13
C GLY A 197 -19.12 10.72 -9.98
N GLU A 198 -18.10 9.84 -9.89
CA GLU A 198 -18.04 8.58 -10.64
C GLU A 198 -18.83 7.46 -9.95
N PHE A 199 -18.68 7.30 -8.64
CA PHE A 199 -19.22 6.16 -7.89
C PHE A 199 -20.45 6.46 -7.02
N GLY A 200 -20.84 7.73 -6.89
CA GLY A 200 -21.95 8.17 -6.04
C GLY A 200 -21.61 8.27 -4.55
N GLU A 201 -22.38 9.09 -3.83
CA GLU A 201 -22.30 9.20 -2.36
C GLU A 201 -22.95 7.99 -1.67
N CYS A 202 -22.30 7.50 -0.61
CA CYS A 202 -22.86 6.49 0.31
C CYS A 202 -23.80 7.08 1.36
#